data_AF-A0A1H6GQT8-F1
#
_entry.id   AF-A0A1H6GQT8-F1
#
_cell.length_a   1.000
_cell.length_b   1.000
_cell.length_c   1.000
_cell.angle_alpha   90.00
_cell.angle_beta   90.00
_cell.angle_gamma   90.00
#
_symmetry.space_group_name_H-M   'P 1'
#
loop_
_entity.id
_entity.type
_entity.pdbx_description
1 polymer ?
#
loop_
_entity_poly.entity_id
_entity_poly.type
_entity_poly.pdbx_seq_one_letter_code
_entity_poly.pdbx_strand_id
1 'polypeptide(L)'
;MDHAVALFKLKAFIAVGHTARVLRLIDEQNASLMHADTKEEFTSLLATVDKMKAFEKRYGAGSCITIDDPITAARACARPELYDPVEIANARAAPASERASILAAVPKF
;
A
#
# COMPACT_ATOMS: atom_id res chain seq x y z
N MET A 1 11.73 6.82 -16.69
CA MET A 1 11.50 6.98 -15.24
C MET A 1 12.45 6.01 -14.55
N ASP A 2 13.06 6.38 -13.43
CA ASP A 2 14.01 5.52 -12.72
C ASP A 2 13.27 4.39 -12.00
N HIS A 3 13.61 3.12 -12.30
CA HIS A 3 12.98 1.93 -11.70
C HIS A 3 13.10 1.94 -10.18
N ALA A 4 14.21 2.46 -9.64
CA ALA A 4 14.42 2.59 -8.20
C ALA A 4 13.40 3.54 -7.57
N VAL A 5 13.03 4.62 -8.26
CA VAL A 5 12.00 5.57 -7.78
C VAL A 5 10.62 4.93 -7.78
N ALA A 6 10.29 4.12 -8.79
CA ALA A 6 9.02 3.41 -8.85
C ALA A 6 8.90 2.35 -7.73
N LEU A 7 9.93 1.53 -7.53
CA LEU A 7 9.99 0.58 -6.42
C LEU A 7 9.95 1.27 -5.06
N PHE A 8 10.66 2.38 -4.89
CA PHE A 8 10.62 3.18 -3.68
C PHE A 8 9.20 3.66 -3.36
N LYS A 9 8.50 4.21 -4.35
CA LYS A 9 7.09 4.64 -4.19
C LYS A 9 6.18 3.46 -3.86
N LEU A 10 6.38 2.31 -4.51
CA LEU A 10 5.61 1.10 -4.26
C LEU A 10 5.76 0.64 -2.80
N LYS A 11 7.01 0.49 -2.34
CA LYS A 11 7.31 0.17 -0.93
C LYS A 11 6.70 1.18 0.03
N ALA A 12 6.83 2.48 -0.26
CA ALA A 12 6.27 3.52 0.58
C ALA A 12 4.75 3.41 0.70
N PHE A 13 4.04 3.18 -0.41
CA PHE A 13 2.59 3.01 -0.38
C PHE A 13 2.15 1.73 0.32
N ILE A 14 2.87 0.62 0.15
CA ILE A 14 2.57 -0.61 0.88
C ILE A 14 2.82 -0.39 2.38
N ALA A 15 3.93 0.23 2.77
CA ALA A 15 4.25 0.51 4.18
C ALA A 15 3.16 1.33 4.90
N VAL A 16 2.51 2.26 4.19
CA VAL A 16 1.37 3.04 4.73
C VAL A 16 0.00 2.40 4.45
N GLY A 17 -0.02 1.26 3.78
CA GLY A 17 -1.25 0.49 3.55
C GLY A 17 -2.16 1.00 2.42
N HIS A 18 -1.67 1.82 1.51
CA HIS A 18 -2.49 2.52 0.52
C HIS A 18 -2.66 1.72 -0.78
N THR A 19 -3.39 0.61 -0.73
CA THR A 19 -3.52 -0.37 -1.83
C THR A 19 -3.95 0.24 -3.16
N ALA A 20 -4.92 1.16 -3.17
CA ALA A 20 -5.37 1.82 -4.41
C ALA A 20 -4.23 2.58 -5.11
N ARG A 21 -3.34 3.25 -4.35
CA ARG A 21 -2.18 3.98 -4.89
C ARG A 21 -1.12 3.01 -5.42
N VAL A 22 -0.94 1.88 -4.74
CA VAL A 22 -0.06 0.78 -5.19
C VAL A 22 -0.51 0.26 -6.55
N LEU A 23 -1.78 -0.09 -6.69
CA LEU A 23 -2.31 -0.69 -7.93
C LEU A 23 -2.15 0.23 -9.13
N ARG A 24 -2.48 1.50 -8.97
CA ARG A 24 -2.26 2.49 -10.04
C ARG A 24 -0.79 2.60 -10.44
N LEU A 25 0.14 2.61 -9.46
CA LEU A 25 1.56 2.68 -9.76
C LEU A 25 2.05 1.42 -10.48
N ILE A 26 1.53 0.24 -10.11
CA ILE A 26 1.79 -1.00 -10.82
C ILE A 26 1.29 -0.87 -12.26
N ASP A 27 0.03 -0.47 -12.48
CA ASP A 27 -0.54 -0.36 -13.83
C ASP A 27 0.26 0.62 -14.70
N GLU A 28 0.72 1.73 -14.14
CA GLU A 28 1.53 2.75 -14.83
C GLU A 28 2.96 2.27 -15.15
N GLN A 29 3.54 1.38 -14.33
CA GLN A 29 4.97 1.03 -14.39
C GLN A 29 5.23 -0.47 -14.61
N ASN A 30 4.21 -1.29 -14.83
CA ASN A 30 4.30 -2.76 -14.78
C ASN A 30 5.39 -3.33 -15.70
N ALA A 31 5.43 -2.89 -16.96
CA ALA A 31 6.43 -3.36 -17.92
C ALA A 31 7.86 -3.04 -17.49
N SER A 32 8.05 -1.90 -16.80
CA SER A 32 9.32 -1.40 -16.32
C SER A 32 9.74 -2.04 -14.98
N LEU A 33 8.80 -2.41 -14.12
CA LEU A 33 9.10 -3.13 -12.87
C LEU A 33 9.39 -4.63 -13.07
N MET A 34 9.08 -5.16 -14.25
CA MET A 34 9.35 -6.56 -14.63
C MET A 34 10.74 -6.77 -15.28
N HIS A 35 11.63 -5.77 -15.23
CA HIS A 35 13.01 -5.89 -15.69
C HIS A 35 13.86 -6.77 -14.76
N ALA A 36 14.90 -7.42 -15.30
CA ALA A 36 15.69 -8.44 -14.59
C ALA A 36 16.33 -7.93 -13.29
N ASP A 37 16.70 -6.65 -13.22
CA ASP A 37 17.30 -5.97 -12.07
C ASP A 37 16.32 -5.73 -10.91
N THR A 38 15.02 -5.73 -11.18
CA THR A 38 13.96 -5.36 -10.22
C THR A 38 12.88 -6.43 -10.04
N LYS A 39 12.90 -7.47 -10.88
CA LYS A 39 11.88 -8.53 -10.95
C LYS A 39 11.64 -9.27 -9.64
N GLU A 40 12.70 -9.67 -8.93
CA GLU A 40 12.56 -10.45 -7.69
C GLU A 40 11.86 -9.61 -6.61
N GLU A 41 12.33 -8.38 -6.43
CA GLU A 41 11.73 -7.43 -5.48
C GLU A 41 10.28 -7.10 -5.86
N PHE A 42 10.02 -6.82 -7.14
CA PHE A 42 8.67 -6.57 -7.62
C PHE A 42 7.72 -7.74 -7.38
N THR A 43 8.18 -8.97 -7.60
CA THR A 43 7.40 -10.20 -7.34
C THR A 43 7.05 -10.33 -5.85
N SER A 44 8.00 -10.04 -4.95
CA SER A 44 7.76 -10.05 -3.50
C SER A 44 6.73 -9.00 -3.08
N LEU A 45 6.78 -7.80 -3.66
CA LEU A 45 5.82 -6.74 -3.40
C LEU A 45 4.42 -7.11 -3.91
N LEU A 46 4.30 -7.73 -5.09
CA LEU A 46 3.02 -8.21 -5.62
C LEU A 46 2.34 -9.23 -4.68
N ALA A 47 3.09 -10.14 -4.08
CA ALA A 47 2.54 -11.09 -3.11
C ALA A 47 1.97 -10.39 -1.86
N THR A 48 2.56 -9.26 -1.45
CA THR A 48 2.01 -8.43 -0.36
C THR A 48 0.74 -7.72 -0.81
N VAL A 49 0.72 -7.19 -2.03
CA VAL A 49 -0.46 -6.53 -2.62
C VAL A 49 -1.65 -7.50 -2.72
N ASP A 50 -1.44 -8.77 -3.05
CA ASP A 50 -2.51 -9.75 -3.09
C ASP A 50 -3.11 -10.02 -1.70
N LYS A 51 -2.29 -10.04 -0.65
CA LYS A 51 -2.78 -10.11 0.73
C LYS A 51 -3.59 -8.86 1.11
N MET A 52 -3.13 -7.67 0.70
CA MET A 52 -3.87 -6.42 0.91
C MET A 52 -5.23 -6.45 0.18
N LYS A 53 -5.28 -6.90 -1.08
CA LYS A 53 -6.54 -7.06 -1.83
C LYS A 53 -7.50 -8.02 -1.13
N ALA A 54 -6.99 -9.14 -0.62
CA ALA A 54 -7.80 -10.11 0.10
C ALA A 54 -8.37 -9.50 1.40
N PHE A 55 -7.59 -8.68 2.10
CA PHE A 55 -8.02 -7.94 3.28
C PHE A 55 -9.08 -6.88 2.94
N GLU A 56 -8.86 -6.07 1.92
CA GLU A 56 -9.81 -5.04 1.47
C GLU A 56 -11.12 -5.63 0.92
N LYS A 57 -11.08 -6.83 0.33
CA LYS A 57 -12.29 -7.55 -0.06
C LYS A 57 -13.18 -7.90 1.15
N ARG A 58 -12.57 -8.12 2.33
CA ARG A 58 -13.27 -8.50 3.57
C ARG A 58 -13.72 -7.30 4.38
N TYR A 59 -12.91 -6.24 4.46
CA TYR A 59 -13.14 -5.10 5.36
C TYR A 59 -13.38 -3.77 4.64
N GLY A 60 -13.45 -3.79 3.31
CA GLY A 60 -13.69 -2.62 2.47
C GLY A 60 -12.41 -1.99 1.91
N ALA A 61 -12.57 -1.25 0.81
CA ALA A 61 -11.48 -0.50 0.19
C ALA A 61 -10.82 0.45 1.19
N GLY A 62 -9.49 0.57 1.11
CA GLY A 62 -8.70 1.40 2.03
C GLY A 62 -8.55 0.86 3.44
N SER A 63 -9.13 -0.30 3.76
CA SER A 63 -8.98 -0.90 5.10
C SER A 63 -7.53 -1.23 5.47
N CYS A 64 -6.65 -1.37 4.48
CA CYS A 64 -5.21 -1.53 4.70
C CYS A 64 -4.50 -0.26 5.15
N ILE A 65 -5.07 0.94 5.01
CA ILE A 65 -4.41 2.20 5.38
C ILE A 65 -4.05 2.19 6.86
N THR A 66 -2.79 2.51 7.16
CA THR A 66 -2.28 2.55 8.54
C THR A 66 -2.68 3.83 9.25
N ILE A 67 -3.98 4.04 9.47
CA ILE A 67 -4.48 5.24 10.17
C ILE A 67 -4.05 5.31 11.65
N ASP A 68 -3.52 4.21 12.20
CA ASP A 68 -2.93 4.15 13.54
C ASP A 68 -1.51 4.74 13.59
N ASP A 69 -0.83 4.84 12.43
CA ASP A 69 0.46 5.53 12.33
C ASP A 69 0.24 7.05 12.36
N PRO A 70 0.87 7.78 13.31
CA PRO A 70 0.64 9.21 13.46
C PRO A 70 0.95 10.04 12.21
N ILE A 71 1.94 9.63 11.41
CA ILE A 71 2.33 10.34 10.18
C ILE A 71 1.23 10.19 9.13
N THR A 72 0.73 8.98 8.96
CA THR A 72 -0.37 8.67 8.04
C THR A 72 -1.66 9.35 8.48
N ALA A 73 -1.99 9.31 9.78
CA ALA A 73 -3.13 10.02 10.34
C ALA A 73 -3.07 11.54 10.10
N ALA A 74 -1.92 12.15 10.38
CA ALA A 74 -1.71 13.58 10.14
C ALA A 74 -1.85 13.95 8.65
N ARG A 75 -1.34 13.10 7.75
CA ARG A 75 -1.50 13.27 6.30
C ARG A 75 -2.96 13.14 5.85
N ALA A 76 -3.70 12.17 6.38
CA ALA A 76 -5.12 11.99 6.08
C ALA A 76 -5.94 13.21 6.50
N CYS A 77 -5.61 13.83 7.64
CA CYS A 77 -6.24 15.07 8.07
C CYS A 77 -5.83 16.29 7.23
N ALA A 78 -4.55 16.41 6.88
CA ALA A 78 -4.02 17.58 6.17
C ALA A 78 -4.33 17.58 4.67
N ARG A 79 -4.61 16.40 4.09
CA ARG A 79 -4.85 16.22 2.65
C ARG A 79 -6.05 15.32 2.38
N PRO A 80 -7.28 15.75 2.75
CA PRO A 80 -8.49 14.95 2.57
C PRO A 80 -8.78 14.62 1.10
N GLU A 81 -8.24 15.38 0.14
CA GLU A 81 -8.33 15.08 -1.30
C GLU A 81 -7.56 13.82 -1.71
N LEU A 82 -6.66 13.32 -0.85
CA LEU A 82 -5.87 12.13 -1.12
C LEU A 82 -6.45 10.86 -0.48
N TYR A 83 -7.38 11.01 0.46
CA TYR A 83 -7.94 9.92 1.26
C TYR A 83 -9.47 9.99 1.27
N ASP A 84 -10.13 8.97 0.72
CA ASP A 84 -11.58 8.92 0.75
C ASP A 84 -12.08 8.71 2.20
N PRO A 85 -13.08 9.47 2.68
CA PRO A 85 -13.64 9.29 4.03
C PRO A 85 -14.12 7.86 4.32
N VAL A 86 -14.63 7.14 3.31
CA VAL A 86 -15.05 5.74 3.41
C VAL A 86 -13.84 4.84 3.61
N GLU A 87 -12.74 5.08 2.89
CA GLU A 87 -11.48 4.34 3.09
C GLU A 87 -10.96 4.51 4.53
N ILE A 88 -11.00 5.73 5.07
CA ILE A 88 -10.59 6.01 6.45
C ILE A 88 -11.52 5.33 7.46
N ALA A 89 -12.83 5.32 7.21
CA ALA A 89 -13.79 4.62 8.07
C ALA A 89 -13.54 3.10 8.07
N ASN A 90 -13.32 2.51 6.89
CA ASN A 90 -12.97 1.09 6.75
C ASN A 90 -11.65 0.76 7.46
N ALA A 91 -10.63 1.61 7.32
CA ALA A 91 -9.35 1.44 8.00
C ALA A 91 -9.48 1.43 9.54
N ARG A 92 -10.32 2.31 10.09
CA ARG A 92 -10.62 2.37 11.53
C ARG A 92 -11.40 1.15 12.04
N ALA A 93 -12.28 0.60 11.21
CA ALA A 93 -13.10 -0.56 11.58
C ALA A 93 -12.36 -1.90 11.44
N ALA A 94 -11.37 -1.97 10.54
CA ALA A 94 -10.65 -3.21 10.23
C ALA A 94 -9.63 -3.61 11.32
N PRO A 95 -9.35 -4.93 11.50
CA PRO A 95 -8.43 -5.39 12.54
C PRO A 95 -7.00 -4.92 12.33
N ALA A 96 -6.49 -4.09 13.24
CA ALA A 96 -5.15 -3.52 13.17
C ALA A 96 -4.03 -4.59 13.18
N SER A 97 -4.20 -5.69 13.91
CA SER A 97 -3.21 -6.78 14.01
C SER A 97 -3.05 -7.55 12.69
N GLU A 98 -4.16 -7.89 12.02
CA GLU A 98 -4.15 -8.56 10.73
C GLU A 98 -3.54 -7.64 9.65
N ARG A 99 -3.93 -6.36 9.63
CA ARG A 99 -3.30 -5.33 8.79
C ARG A 99 -1.78 -5.25 9.04
N ALA A 100 -1.34 -5.12 10.29
CA ALA A 100 0.08 -5.03 10.63
C ALA A 100 0.87 -6.26 10.17
N SER A 101 0.28 -7.46 10.29
CA SER A 101 0.91 -8.69 9.83
C SER A 101 1.10 -8.74 8.30
N ILE A 102 0.17 -8.17 7.53
CA ILE A 102 0.31 -8.08 6.07
C ILE A 102 1.48 -7.15 5.71
N LEU A 103 1.57 -6.02 6.40
CA LEU A 103 2.57 -4.98 6.11
C LEU A 103 3.96 -5.28 6.67
N ALA A 104 4.09 -6.18 7.65
CA ALA A 104 5.38 -6.59 8.21
C ALA A 104 6.31 -7.28 7.20
N ALA A 105 5.76 -7.80 6.10
CA ALA A 105 6.54 -8.44 5.04
C ALA A 105 7.27 -7.44 4.13
N VAL A 106 6.99 -6.14 4.26
CA VAL A 106 7.63 -5.10 3.44
C VAL A 106 9.00 -4.74 4.03
N PRO A 107 10.08 -4.78 3.24
CA PRO A 107 11.38 -4.31 3.68
C PRO A 107 11.31 -2.86 4.18
N LYS A 108 11.85 -2.61 5.38
CA LYS A 108 11.92 -1.26 5.96
C LYS A 108 13.05 -0.44 5.32
N PHE A 109 12.89 0.88 5.31
CA PHE A 109 13.85 1.86 4.79
C PHE A 109 15.16 1.89 5.58
#